data_AF-A0A9D9QWA5-F1
#
_entry.id   AF-A0A9D9QWA5-F1
#
_cell.length_a   1.000
_cell.length_b   1.000
_cell.length_c   1.000
_cell.angle_alpha   90.00
_cell.angle_beta   90.00
_cell.angle_gamma   90.00
#
_symmetry.space_group_name_H-M   'P 1'
#
loop_
_entity.id
_entity.type
_entity.pdbx_description
1 polymer ?
#
loop_
_entity_poly.entity_id
_entity_poly.type
_entity_poly.pdbx_seq_one_letter_code
_entity_poly.pdbx_strand_id
1 'polypeptide(L)'
;MNEFEKQFEELQNFLKFDDFSILTKRIIDLTLDTEDLNQYKKTNDFLNWLDLNEENVSEKKGKYEQILNELHAFLSQKPIAERKILVQTSKLEKSYGINRFGLGPIDLELRQGEIL
;
A
#
# COMPACT_ATOMS: atom_id res chain seq x y z
N MET A 1 14.71 7.19 5.62
CA MET A 1 13.99 6.85 4.38
C MET A 1 12.84 5.94 4.74
N ASN A 2 11.61 6.40 4.52
CA ASN A 2 10.39 5.63 4.83
C ASN A 2 10.30 4.38 3.91
N GLU A 3 9.54 3.35 4.30
CA GLU A 3 9.31 2.16 3.48
C GLU A 3 8.74 2.52 2.11
N PHE A 4 7.81 3.48 2.07
CA PHE A 4 7.24 4.02 0.84
C PHE A 4 8.31 4.59 -0.10
N GLU A 5 9.26 5.39 0.42
CA GLU A 5 10.34 5.96 -0.39
C GLU A 5 11.28 4.88 -0.94
N LYS A 6 11.49 3.78 -0.20
CA LYS A 6 12.29 2.63 -0.69
C LYS A 6 11.61 1.91 -1.84
N GLN A 7 10.31 1.71 -1.72
CA GLN A 7 9.50 1.16 -2.80
C GLN A 7 9.53 2.10 -4.01
N PHE A 8 9.41 3.41 -3.81
CA PHE A 8 9.44 4.37 -4.91
C PHE A 8 10.79 4.38 -5.67
N GLU A 9 11.92 4.33 -4.95
CA GLU A 9 13.23 4.18 -5.59
C GLU A 9 13.34 2.88 -6.39
N GLU A 10 12.76 1.78 -5.91
CA GLU A 10 12.69 0.51 -6.64
C GLU A 10 11.90 0.65 -7.96
N LEU A 11 10.78 1.37 -7.94
CA LEU A 11 9.99 1.66 -9.14
C LEU A 11 10.74 2.51 -10.16
N GLN A 12 11.52 3.49 -9.69
CA GLN A 12 12.40 4.26 -10.55
C GLN A 12 13.49 3.38 -11.19
N ASN A 13 13.95 2.34 -10.50
CA ASN A 13 14.89 1.38 -11.07
C ASN A 13 14.23 0.54 -12.16
N PHE A 14 13.01 0.03 -11.96
CA PHE A 14 12.29 -0.67 -13.05
C PHE A 14 12.10 0.22 -14.28
N LEU A 15 11.84 1.51 -14.10
CA LEU A 15 11.75 2.46 -15.20
C LEU A 15 13.10 2.63 -15.94
N LYS A 16 14.22 2.68 -15.20
CA LYS A 16 15.57 2.78 -15.78
C LYS A 16 15.96 1.54 -16.58
N PHE A 17 15.56 0.36 -16.10
CA PHE A 17 15.88 -0.93 -16.71
C PHE A 17 14.85 -1.41 -17.75
N ASP A 18 13.87 -0.57 -18.11
CA ASP A 18 12.84 -0.89 -19.10
C ASP A 18 11.93 -2.08 -18.70
N ASP A 19 11.82 -2.35 -17.40
CA ASP A 19 10.99 -3.41 -16.81
C ASP A 19 9.50 -3.01 -16.73
N PHE A 20 8.94 -2.60 -17.86
CA PHE A 20 7.60 -2.03 -17.95
C PHE A 20 6.49 -2.94 -17.44
N SER A 21 6.60 -4.26 -17.66
CA SER A 21 5.57 -5.23 -17.22
C SER A 21 5.39 -5.25 -15.70
N ILE A 22 6.51 -5.22 -14.95
CA ILE A 22 6.49 -5.16 -13.49
C ILE A 22 6.04 -3.78 -13.04
N LEU A 23 6.55 -2.73 -13.69
CA LEU A 23 6.23 -1.36 -13.36
C LEU A 23 4.74 -1.04 -13.51
N THR A 24 4.08 -1.53 -14.56
CA THR A 24 2.63 -1.38 -14.77
C THR A 24 1.83 -2.00 -13.64
N LYS A 25 2.17 -3.22 -13.21
CA LYS A 25 1.49 -3.88 -12.09
C LYS A 25 1.62 -3.05 -10.82
N ARG A 26 2.82 -2.55 -10.54
CA ARG A 26 3.09 -1.70 -9.37
C ARG A 26 2.36 -0.35 -9.44
N ILE A 27 2.23 0.25 -10.62
CA ILE A 27 1.43 1.46 -10.82
C ILE A 27 -0.04 1.19 -10.50
N ILE A 28 -0.58 0.04 -10.92
CA ILE A 28 -1.95 -0.35 -10.58
C ILE A 28 -2.10 -0.55 -9.06
N ASP A 29 -1.17 -1.24 -8.41
CA ASP A 29 -1.17 -1.42 -6.95
C ASP A 29 -1.17 -0.05 -6.22
N LEU A 30 -0.22 0.83 -6.57
CA LEU A 30 -0.15 2.19 -6.01
C LEU A 30 -1.40 3.01 -6.28
N THR A 31 -1.98 2.85 -7.48
CA THR A 31 -3.23 3.50 -7.84
C THR A 31 -4.32 3.06 -6.90
N LEU A 32 -4.48 1.75 -6.64
CA LEU A 32 -5.48 1.23 -5.71
C LEU A 32 -5.32 1.83 -4.31
N ASP A 33 -4.08 1.95 -3.82
CA ASP A 33 -3.75 2.56 -2.53
C ASP A 33 -4.15 4.03 -2.42
N THR A 34 -4.33 4.75 -3.55
CA THR A 34 -4.83 6.13 -3.50
C THR A 34 -6.26 6.21 -2.99
N GLU A 35 -7.09 5.20 -3.28
CA GLU A 35 -8.54 5.19 -3.03
C GLU A 35 -9.28 6.40 -3.64
N ASP A 36 -8.70 7.04 -4.67
CA ASP A 36 -9.23 8.24 -5.31
C ASP A 36 -9.66 7.97 -6.76
N LEU A 37 -10.90 8.36 -7.07
CA LEU A 37 -11.52 8.10 -8.37
C LEU A 37 -10.86 8.88 -9.52
N ASN A 38 -10.23 10.02 -9.26
CA ASN A 38 -9.51 10.76 -10.29
C ASN A 38 -8.20 10.06 -10.63
N GLN A 39 -7.49 9.52 -9.63
CA GLN A 39 -6.31 8.70 -9.86
C GLN A 39 -6.66 7.44 -10.66
N TYR A 40 -7.79 6.79 -10.34
CA TYR A 40 -8.28 5.63 -11.11
C TYR A 40 -8.51 5.97 -12.58
N LYS A 41 -9.14 7.11 -12.89
CA LYS A 41 -9.36 7.56 -14.27
C LYS A 41 -8.04 7.81 -15.00
N LYS A 42 -7.10 8.53 -14.37
CA LYS A 42 -5.80 8.85 -14.96
C LYS A 42 -4.98 7.60 -15.25
N THR A 43 -4.93 6.66 -14.32
CA THR A 43 -4.26 5.37 -14.53
C THR A 43 -4.95 4.58 -15.64
N ASN A 44 -6.28 4.57 -15.71
CA ASN A 44 -7.00 3.90 -16.80
C ASN A 44 -6.70 4.53 -18.17
N ASP A 45 -6.65 5.86 -18.26
CA ASP A 45 -6.28 6.57 -19.50
C ASP A 45 -4.82 6.27 -19.89
N PHE A 46 -3.93 6.16 -18.91
CA PHE A 46 -2.54 5.73 -19.12
C PHE A 46 -2.47 4.29 -19.65
N LEU A 47 -3.23 3.35 -19.09
CA LEU A 47 -3.27 1.96 -19.56
C LEU A 47 -3.83 1.87 -20.98
N ASN A 48 -4.92 2.58 -21.28
CA ASN A 48 -5.46 2.66 -22.65
C ASN A 48 -4.41 3.20 -23.63
N TRP A 49 -3.64 4.21 -23.22
CA TRP A 49 -2.56 4.75 -24.04
C TRP A 49 -1.44 3.71 -24.25
N LEU A 50 -1.06 2.95 -23.22
CA LEU A 50 -0.05 1.91 -23.33
C LEU A 50 -0.43 0.83 -24.34
N ASP A 51 -1.68 0.38 -24.31
CA ASP A 51 -2.21 -0.64 -25.23
C ASP A 51 -2.18 -0.17 -26.68
N LEU A 52 -2.41 1.12 -26.92
CA LEU A 52 -2.39 1.73 -28.26
C LEU A 52 -0.97 2.05 -28.78
N ASN A 53 0.05 2.07 -27.91
CA ASN A 53 1.39 2.57 -28.22
C ASN A 53 2.49 1.56 -27.83
N GLU A 54 2.22 0.26 -27.99
CA GLU A 54 3.08 -0.81 -27.47
C GLU A 54 4.54 -0.74 -27.97
N GLU A 55 4.77 -0.28 -29.20
CA GLU A 55 6.11 -0.22 -29.80
C GLU A 55 6.88 1.09 -29.51
N ASN A 56 6.23 2.11 -28.92
CA ASN A 56 6.85 3.43 -28.72
C ASN A 56 7.61 3.54 -27.39
N VAL A 57 8.76 2.87 -27.32
CA VAL A 57 9.61 2.79 -26.10
C VAL A 57 10.05 4.17 -25.59
N SER A 58 10.35 5.10 -26.49
CA SER A 58 10.84 6.43 -26.11
C SER A 58 9.76 7.27 -25.41
N GLU A 59 8.52 7.25 -25.91
CA GLU A 59 7.41 7.98 -25.27
C GLU A 59 6.89 7.27 -24.02
N LYS A 60 6.99 5.94 -23.98
CA LYS A 60 6.61 5.14 -22.80
C LYS A 60 7.33 5.64 -21.55
N LYS A 61 8.64 5.80 -21.59
CA LYS A 61 9.41 6.26 -20.41
C LYS A 61 8.86 7.54 -19.81
N GLY A 62 8.58 8.54 -20.65
CA GLY A 62 8.00 9.81 -20.20
C GLY A 62 6.61 9.64 -19.59
N LYS A 63 5.76 8.77 -20.16
CA LYS A 63 4.43 8.48 -19.61
C LYS A 63 4.48 7.75 -18.27
N TYR A 64 5.38 6.76 -18.13
CA TYR A 64 5.62 6.09 -16.85
C TYR A 64 6.14 7.05 -15.80
N GLU A 65 7.10 7.92 -16.15
CA GLU A 65 7.63 8.92 -15.23
C GLU A 65 6.53 9.89 -14.77
N GLN A 66 5.68 10.35 -15.70
CA GLN A 66 4.58 11.25 -15.38
C GLN A 66 3.60 10.63 -14.37
N ILE A 67 3.12 9.41 -14.62
CA ILE A 67 2.13 8.77 -13.73
C ILE A 67 2.76 8.40 -12.38
N LEU A 68 4.03 7.98 -12.35
CA LEU A 68 4.74 7.67 -11.10
C LEU A 68 4.92 8.91 -10.22
N ASN A 69 5.33 10.03 -10.80
CA ASN A 69 5.50 11.28 -10.05
C ASN A 69 4.16 11.79 -9.50
N GLU A 70 3.08 11.62 -10.26
CA GLU A 70 1.74 12.00 -9.80
C GLU A 70 1.26 11.12 -8.64
N LEU A 71 1.42 9.79 -8.75
CA LEU A 71 1.07 8.86 -7.69
C LEU A 71 1.92 9.07 -6.44
N HIS A 72 3.23 9.34 -6.60
CA HIS A 72 4.12 9.67 -5.49
C HIS A 72 3.67 10.94 -4.78
N ALA A 73 3.45 12.03 -5.52
CA ALA A 73 3.01 13.29 -4.95
C ALA A 73 1.70 13.16 -4.15
N PHE A 74 0.77 12.32 -4.62
CA PHE A 74 -0.48 12.03 -3.92
C PHE A 74 -0.28 11.18 -2.67
N LEU A 75 0.41 10.04 -2.79
CA LEU A 75 0.59 9.07 -1.71
C LEU A 75 1.52 9.58 -0.61
N SER A 76 2.55 10.37 -0.95
CA SER A 76 3.42 11.01 0.04
C SER A 76 2.66 11.99 0.96
N GLN A 77 1.53 12.52 0.50
CA GLN A 77 0.68 13.42 1.30
C GLN A 77 -0.40 12.67 2.08
N LYS A 78 -0.68 11.41 1.74
CA LYS A 78 -1.75 10.62 2.38
C LYS A 78 -1.34 10.35 3.83
N PRO A 79 -2.15 10.78 4.83
CA PRO A 79 -1.82 10.51 6.22
C PRO A 79 -1.86 9.00 6.47
N ILE A 80 -0.82 8.50 7.13
CA ILE A 80 -0.80 7.12 7.61
C ILE A 80 -1.83 7.05 8.74
N ALA A 81 -2.98 6.43 8.46
CA ALA A 81 -4.02 6.25 9.47
C ALA A 81 -3.47 5.41 10.62
N GLU A 82 -3.48 5.95 11.83
CA GLU A 82 -3.14 5.17 13.02
C GLU A 82 -4.13 4.00 13.14
N ARG A 83 -3.59 2.78 13.27
CA ARG A 83 -4.44 1.59 13.45
C ARG A 83 -5.22 1.75 14.75
N LYS A 84 -6.52 1.98 14.62
CA LYS A 84 -7.42 2.17 15.76
C LYS A 84 -7.41 0.92 16.63
N ILE A 85 -7.30 1.11 17.94
CA ILE A 85 -7.50 0.03 18.92
C ILE A 85 -8.99 -0.33 18.90
N LEU A 86 -9.29 -1.58 18.55
CA LEU A 86 -10.65 -2.12 18.49
C LEU A 86 -11.04 -2.81 19.80
N VAL A 87 -10.12 -3.56 20.40
CA VAL A 87 -10.32 -4.23 21.68
C VAL A 87 -9.10 -3.98 22.55
N GLN A 88 -9.32 -3.60 23.82
CA GLN A 88 -8.28 -3.47 24.82
C GLN A 88 -8.76 -4.14 26.10
N THR A 89 -7.94 -5.02 26.65
CA THR A 89 -8.20 -5.69 27.93
C THR A 89 -6.95 -5.59 28.78
N SER A 90 -7.14 -5.34 30.07
CA SER A 90 -6.06 -5.32 31.05
C SER A 90 -6.34 -6.34 32.13
N LYS A 91 -5.32 -7.11 32.52
CA LYS A 91 -5.39 -8.12 33.58
C LYS A 91 -6.50 -9.16 33.39
N LEU A 92 -6.74 -9.58 32.14
CA LEU A 92 -7.74 -10.60 31.84
C LEU A 92 -7.32 -11.95 32.42
N GLU A 93 -8.12 -12.49 33.33
CA GLU A 93 -7.88 -13.77 33.98
C GLU A 93 -9.02 -14.75 33.66
N LYS A 94 -8.67 -15.99 33.33
CA LYS A 94 -9.65 -17.07 33.14
C LYS A 94 -9.45 -18.13 34.23
N SER A 95 -10.37 -18.19 35.19
CA SER A 95 -10.36 -19.19 36.26
C SER A 95 -11.32 -20.35 35.95
N TYR A 96 -10.90 -21.58 36.26
CA TYR A 96 -11.72 -22.78 36.06
C TYR A 96 -12.42 -23.25 37.36
N GLY A 97 -12.73 -22.31 38.26
CA GLY A 97 -13.40 -22.54 39.55
C GLY A 97 -12.53 -22.18 40.78
N ILE A 98 -13.11 -22.31 41.98
CA ILE A 98 -12.44 -21.99 43.26
C ILE A 98 -11.30 -22.99 43.51
N ASN A 99 -10.10 -22.50 43.86
CA ASN A 99 -8.87 -23.28 44.06
C ASN A 99 -8.46 -24.18 42.88
N ARG A 100 -8.87 -23.83 41.66
CA ARG A 100 -8.47 -24.54 40.43
C ARG A 100 -7.50 -23.69 39.62
N PHE A 101 -6.91 -24.34 38.63
CA PHE A 101 -6.05 -23.70 37.63
C PHE A 101 -6.71 -22.44 37.06
N GLY A 102 -5.94 -21.37 36.95
CA GLY A 102 -6.31 -20.14 36.28
C GLY A 102 -5.26 -19.79 35.23
N LEU A 103 -5.72 -19.26 34.10
CA LEU A 103 -4.85 -18.57 33.15
C LEU A 103 -4.79 -17.12 33.58
N GLY A 104 -3.61 -16.73 34.04
CA GLY A 104 -3.34 -15.47 34.71
C GLY A 104 -3.51 -14.23 33.84
N PRO A 105 -3.31 -13.05 34.45
CA PRO A 105 -3.66 -11.77 33.87
C PRO A 105 -2.89 -11.53 32.57
N ILE A 106 -3.60 -11.48 31.46
CA ILE A 106 -3.05 -11.02 30.19
C ILE A 106 -3.53 -9.60 29.90
N ASP A 107 -2.62 -8.79 29.40
CA ASP A 107 -2.92 -7.52 28.75
C ASP A 107 -2.98 -7.81 27.25
N LEU A 108 -4.08 -7.41 26.61
CA LEU A 108 -4.32 -7.67 25.19
C LEU A 108 -4.83 -6.39 24.54
N GLU A 109 -4.21 -6.02 23.43
CA GLU A 109 -4.66 -4.94 22.57
C GLU A 109 -4.78 -5.49 21.14
N LEU A 110 -5.94 -5.28 20.51
CA LEU A 110 -6.22 -5.65 19.13
C LEU A 110 -6.49 -4.41 18.33
N ARG A 111 -5.71 -4.20 17.29
CA ARG A 111 -5.78 -3.05 16.41
C ARG A 111 -6.46 -3.43 15.09
N GLN A 112 -7.03 -2.44 14.43
CA GLN A 112 -7.69 -2.62 13.14
C GLN A 112 -6.73 -3.27 12.11
N GLY A 113 -7.19 -4.37 11.50
CA GLY A 113 -6.43 -5.15 10.53
C GLY A 113 -5.56 -6.27 11.13
N GLU A 114 -5.52 -6.42 12.46
CA GLU A 114 -4.89 -7.59 13.10
C GLU A 114 -5.85 -8.79 13.13
N ILE A 115 -5.32 -9.98 12.84
CA ILE A 115 -6.04 -11.25 12.92
C ILE A 115 -5.46 -12.04 14.10
N LEU A 116 -6.34 -12.56 14.96
CA LEU A 116 -6.01 -13.46 16.08
C LEU A 116 -5.78 -14.90 15.61
#